data_AF-A0A497LJN6-F1
#
_entry.id   AF-A0A497LJN6-F1
#
_cell.length_a   1.000
_cell.length_b   1.000
_cell.length_c   1.000
_cell.angle_alpha   90.00
_cell.angle_beta   90.00
_cell.angle_gamma   90.00
#
_symmetry.space_group_name_H-M   'P 1'
#
loop_
_entity.id
_entity.type
_entity.pdbx_description
1 polymer ?
#
loop_
_entity_poly.entity_id
_entity_poly.type
_entity_poly.pdbx_seq_one_letter_code
_entity_poly.pdbx_strand_id
1 'polypeptide(L)'
;MLSRYAALVKNLRGVVLAEAGSPEVKAALQWLLKRFRYRDLGLPPSMAELRRQKGLSRLLELFHPSEDLRRLAEAFASKLSASLQAVEALVIASAYVSPVIAVGSWAAEALSKLAVGEVEARVKLDSGGWKLHFRIADYTVLDAYEKSVAEAEELWSLKVDLEDFKRRRSERVKREAKRYWRLLEGEEEGKPLILFFDLALLAAENPKLLEDVRSLRVGEAAAGLALEAAVLVPEGVENI
;
A
#
# COMPACT_ATOMS: atom_id res chain seq x y z
N MET A 1 22.90 -3.79 -3.55
CA MET A 1 21.43 -3.72 -3.32
C MET A 1 20.71 -2.91 -4.39
N LEU A 2 21.26 -1.76 -4.82
CA LEU A 2 20.63 -0.90 -5.83
C LEU A 2 20.25 -1.62 -7.14
N SER A 3 21.12 -2.45 -7.71
CA SER A 3 20.80 -3.21 -8.94
C SER A 3 19.62 -4.17 -8.78
N ARG A 4 19.52 -4.85 -7.62
CA ARG A 4 18.39 -5.74 -7.30
C ARG A 4 17.11 -4.93 -7.10
N TYR A 5 17.18 -3.82 -6.37
CA TYR A 5 16.04 -2.91 -6.17
C TYR A 5 15.52 -2.38 -7.52
N ALA A 6 16.40 -1.82 -8.35
CA ALA A 6 16.03 -1.29 -9.67
C ALA A 6 15.40 -2.34 -10.59
N ALA A 7 15.88 -3.59 -10.56
CA ALA A 7 15.30 -4.70 -11.31
C ALA A 7 13.87 -5.06 -10.85
N LEU A 8 13.61 -5.00 -9.54
CA LEU A 8 12.31 -5.31 -8.95
C LEU A 8 11.27 -4.22 -9.24
N VAL A 9 11.61 -2.95 -9.03
CA VAL A 9 10.68 -1.81 -9.21
C VAL A 9 9.99 -1.83 -10.58
N LYS A 10 10.73 -2.16 -11.65
CA LYS A 10 10.18 -2.18 -13.02
C LYS A 10 9.07 -3.23 -13.24
N ASN A 11 9.09 -4.32 -12.47
CA ASN A 11 8.25 -5.49 -12.71
C ASN A 11 7.24 -5.76 -11.60
N LEU A 12 7.47 -5.22 -10.41
CA LEU A 12 6.56 -5.32 -9.27
C LEU A 12 5.25 -4.60 -9.57
N ARG A 13 4.12 -5.27 -9.29
CA ARG A 13 2.78 -4.71 -9.46
C ARG A 13 1.96 -4.69 -8.18
N GLY A 14 2.54 -5.16 -7.10
CA GLY A 14 1.99 -4.92 -5.78
C GLY A 14 2.76 -5.63 -4.68
N VAL A 15 2.66 -5.05 -3.50
CA VAL A 15 3.13 -5.64 -2.25
C VAL A 15 1.95 -6.32 -1.57
N VAL A 16 2.07 -7.62 -1.33
CA VAL A 16 1.01 -8.44 -0.76
C VAL A 16 1.04 -8.33 0.76
N LEU A 17 -0.12 -8.02 1.34
CA LEU A 17 -0.41 -8.14 2.77
C LEU A 17 -1.45 -9.23 2.95
N ALA A 18 -1.13 -10.29 3.68
CA ALA A 18 -2.02 -11.42 3.90
C ALA A 18 -1.69 -12.14 5.20
N GLU A 19 -2.70 -12.74 5.82
CA GLU A 19 -2.49 -13.62 6.97
C GLU A 19 -1.98 -15.00 6.52
N ALA A 20 -1.05 -15.57 7.27
CA ALA A 20 -0.59 -16.94 7.05
C ALA A 20 -1.52 -17.96 7.70
N GLY A 21 -1.81 -19.04 6.98
CA GLY A 21 -2.42 -20.24 7.56
C GLY A 21 -3.90 -20.46 7.20
N SER A 22 -4.62 -19.46 6.71
CA SER A 22 -5.98 -19.64 6.18
C SER A 22 -5.96 -20.31 4.78
N PRO A 23 -6.67 -21.44 4.59
CA PRO A 23 -6.87 -22.04 3.28
C PRO A 23 -7.53 -21.11 2.25
N GLU A 24 -8.48 -20.28 2.68
CA GLU A 24 -9.22 -19.32 1.86
C GLU A 24 -8.32 -18.18 1.39
N VAL A 25 -7.51 -17.60 2.29
CA VAL A 25 -6.50 -16.60 1.94
C VAL A 25 -5.50 -17.18 0.94
N LYS A 26 -5.06 -18.43 1.16
CA LYS A 26 -4.17 -19.12 0.23
C LYS A 26 -4.81 -19.31 -1.16
N ALA A 27 -6.08 -19.66 -1.24
CA ALA A 27 -6.80 -19.80 -2.50
C ALA A 27 -6.88 -18.45 -3.25
N ALA A 28 -7.22 -17.38 -2.54
CA ALA A 28 -7.24 -16.01 -3.08
C ALA A 28 -5.85 -15.57 -3.58
N LEU A 29 -4.77 -15.88 -2.84
CA LEU A 29 -3.40 -15.61 -3.26
C LEU A 29 -3.01 -16.39 -4.53
N GLN A 30 -3.41 -17.67 -4.63
CA GLN A 30 -3.17 -18.46 -5.85
C GLN A 30 -3.96 -17.91 -7.05
N TRP A 31 -5.19 -17.45 -6.84
CA TRP A 31 -5.99 -16.77 -7.85
C TRP A 31 -5.34 -15.47 -8.32
N LEU A 32 -4.73 -14.72 -7.40
CA LEU A 32 -4.00 -13.49 -7.67
C LEU A 32 -2.75 -13.78 -8.53
N LEU A 33 -1.94 -14.76 -8.14
CA LEU A 33 -0.73 -15.17 -8.87
C LEU A 33 -1.01 -15.61 -10.32
N LYS A 34 -2.18 -16.20 -10.58
CA LYS A 34 -2.60 -16.54 -11.96
C LYS A 34 -2.85 -15.30 -12.82
N ARG A 35 -3.36 -14.22 -12.22
CA ARG A 35 -3.67 -12.95 -12.91
C ARG A 35 -2.43 -12.10 -13.13
N PHE A 36 -1.49 -12.12 -12.19
CA PHE A 36 -0.16 -11.52 -12.33
C PHE A 36 0.85 -12.53 -12.91
N ARG A 37 0.49 -13.24 -14.00
CA ARG A 37 1.37 -14.26 -14.60
C ARG A 37 2.70 -13.70 -15.10
N TYR A 38 2.68 -12.48 -15.62
CA TYR A 38 3.82 -11.84 -16.31
C TYR A 38 4.42 -10.66 -15.52
N ARG A 39 4.05 -10.54 -14.25
CA ARG A 39 4.42 -9.42 -13.38
C ARG A 39 4.65 -9.95 -11.98
N ASP A 40 5.48 -9.25 -11.24
CA ASP A 40 5.89 -9.71 -9.93
C ASP A 40 4.92 -9.20 -8.85
N LEU A 41 4.67 -10.05 -7.87
CA LEU A 41 4.04 -9.69 -6.62
C LEU A 41 5.03 -9.98 -5.51
N GLY A 42 5.19 -9.04 -4.59
CA GLY A 42 6.20 -9.10 -3.55
C GLY A 42 5.58 -9.28 -2.18
N LEU A 43 6.33 -9.90 -1.28
CA LEU A 43 6.06 -9.95 0.15
C LEU A 43 7.10 -9.09 0.86
N PRO A 44 6.70 -8.24 1.82
CA PRO A 44 7.65 -7.59 2.69
C PRO A 44 8.34 -8.63 3.60
N PRO A 45 9.54 -8.32 4.15
CA PRO A 45 10.34 -9.26 4.92
C PRO A 45 9.60 -9.97 6.05
N SER A 46 8.74 -9.26 6.80
CA SER A 46 7.98 -9.85 7.91
C SER A 46 6.99 -10.95 7.48
N MET A 47 6.67 -11.03 6.19
CA MET A 47 5.73 -11.99 5.61
C MET A 47 6.39 -13.00 4.66
N ALA A 48 7.72 -13.03 4.60
CA ALA A 48 8.47 -13.88 3.68
C ALA A 48 8.09 -15.37 3.79
N GLU A 49 7.74 -15.86 4.98
CA GLU A 49 7.36 -17.25 5.24
C GLU A 49 6.14 -17.73 4.43
N LEU A 50 5.24 -16.83 4.01
CA LEU A 50 4.10 -17.16 3.15
C LEU A 50 4.53 -17.86 1.85
N ARG A 51 5.69 -17.51 1.29
CA ARG A 51 6.20 -18.09 0.04
C ARG A 51 6.54 -19.58 0.16
N ARG A 52 6.76 -20.08 1.38
CA ARG A 52 7.07 -21.50 1.63
C ARG A 52 5.83 -22.39 1.47
N GLN A 53 4.64 -21.80 1.50
CA GLN A 53 3.40 -22.56 1.28
C GLN A 53 3.29 -23.02 -0.18
N LYS A 54 2.83 -24.26 -0.36
CA LYS A 54 2.65 -24.85 -1.69
C LYS A 54 1.78 -23.96 -2.59
N GLY A 55 2.33 -23.57 -3.74
CA GLY A 55 1.66 -22.74 -4.75
C GLY A 55 1.91 -21.24 -4.63
N LEU A 56 2.62 -20.78 -3.58
CA LEU A 56 2.92 -19.36 -3.35
C LEU A 56 4.39 -18.98 -3.59
N SER A 57 5.22 -19.93 -4.05
CA SER A 57 6.66 -19.73 -4.27
C SER A 57 7.02 -18.68 -5.32
N ARG A 58 6.06 -18.25 -6.14
CA ARG A 58 6.22 -17.16 -7.11
C ARG A 58 6.18 -15.77 -6.49
N LEU A 59 5.72 -15.63 -5.23
CA LEU A 59 5.82 -14.37 -4.51
C LEU A 59 7.29 -14.08 -4.23
N LEU A 60 7.73 -12.87 -4.60
CA LEU A 60 9.09 -12.44 -4.38
C LEU A 60 9.27 -11.96 -2.95
N GLU A 61 10.36 -12.36 -2.32
CA GLU A 61 10.76 -11.76 -1.05
C GLU A 61 11.44 -10.42 -1.32
N LEU A 62 10.76 -9.35 -0.91
CA LEU A 62 11.27 -7.99 -0.98
C LEU A 62 12.23 -7.72 0.19
N PHE A 63 12.86 -6.56 0.16
CA PHE A 63 13.76 -6.09 1.21
C PHE A 63 13.60 -4.58 1.37
N HIS A 64 13.91 -4.09 2.57
CA HIS A 64 14.03 -2.65 2.84
C HIS A 64 15.17 -2.06 2.01
N PRO A 65 14.90 -1.12 1.08
CA PRO A 65 15.96 -0.50 0.27
C PRO A 65 17.00 0.23 1.10
N SER A 66 16.60 0.69 2.30
CA SER A 66 17.49 1.30 3.28
C SER A 66 17.05 1.03 4.71
N GLU A 67 17.97 1.24 5.64
CA GLU A 67 17.72 1.08 7.07
C GLU A 67 16.73 2.11 7.62
N ASP A 68 16.69 3.32 7.05
CA ASP A 68 15.74 4.35 7.48
C ASP A 68 14.30 3.99 7.11
N LEU A 69 14.06 3.25 6.02
CA LEU A 69 12.73 2.73 5.69
C LEU A 69 12.27 1.64 6.66
N ARG A 70 13.19 0.80 7.13
CA ARG A 70 12.90 -0.19 8.19
C ARG A 70 12.49 0.53 9.48
N ARG A 71 13.29 1.52 9.91
CA ARG A 71 13.03 2.33 11.11
C ARG A 71 11.75 3.16 10.99
N LEU A 72 11.44 3.65 9.79
CA LEU A 72 10.19 4.35 9.49
C LEU A 72 8.98 3.43 9.77
N ALA A 73 8.99 2.20 9.26
CA ALA A 73 7.91 1.26 9.50
C ALA A 73 7.73 0.95 10.99
N GLU A 74 8.83 0.79 11.74
CA GLU A 74 8.80 0.55 13.18
C GLU A 74 8.22 1.74 13.96
N ALA A 75 8.62 2.97 13.60
CA ALA A 75 8.11 4.18 14.23
C ALA A 75 6.59 4.31 14.03
N PHE A 76 6.10 4.14 12.80
CA PHE A 76 4.68 4.19 12.51
C PHE A 76 3.89 3.08 13.21
N ALA A 77 4.36 1.84 13.14
CA ALA A 77 3.70 0.71 13.82
C ALA A 77 3.58 0.95 15.33
N SER A 78 4.66 1.44 15.96
CA SER A 78 4.69 1.75 17.39
C SER A 78 3.78 2.93 17.75
N LYS A 79 3.92 4.08 17.08
CA LYS A 79 3.18 5.31 17.46
C LYS A 79 1.71 5.27 17.14
N LEU A 80 1.31 4.50 16.12
CA LEU A 80 -0.09 4.33 15.73
C LEU A 80 -0.72 3.07 16.34
N SER A 81 0.02 2.29 17.14
CA SER A 81 -0.43 1.00 17.68
C SER A 81 -0.99 0.07 16.59
N ALA A 82 -0.32 0.07 15.43
CA ALA A 82 -0.72 -0.67 14.25
C ALA A 82 0.12 -1.94 14.06
N SER A 83 -0.39 -2.88 13.25
CA SER A 83 0.37 -4.06 12.85
C SER A 83 1.66 -3.64 12.13
N LEU A 84 2.80 -4.16 12.59
CA LEU A 84 4.08 -3.96 11.91
C LEU A 84 4.01 -4.46 10.47
N GLN A 85 3.37 -5.60 10.22
CA GLN A 85 3.20 -6.15 8.87
C GLN A 85 2.44 -5.20 7.94
N ALA A 86 1.37 -4.57 8.43
CA ALA A 86 0.57 -3.63 7.65
C ALA A 86 1.36 -2.36 7.31
N VAL A 87 2.05 -1.78 8.30
CA VAL A 87 2.88 -0.58 8.08
C VAL A 87 4.10 -0.89 7.22
N GLU A 88 4.75 -2.04 7.44
CA GLU A 88 5.89 -2.48 6.61
C GLU A 88 5.47 -2.66 5.15
N ALA A 89 4.28 -3.23 4.90
CA ALA A 89 3.73 -3.35 3.57
C ALA A 89 3.52 -1.98 2.91
N LEU A 90 2.97 -0.99 3.63
CA LEU A 90 2.78 0.38 3.12
C LEU A 90 4.11 1.08 2.80
N VAL A 91 5.08 1.01 3.71
CA VAL A 91 6.39 1.65 3.51
C VAL A 91 7.14 1.02 2.33
N ILE A 92 7.13 -0.31 2.22
CA ILE A 92 7.76 -1.00 1.10
C ILE A 92 7.01 -0.76 -0.20
N ALA A 93 5.67 -0.76 -0.20
CA ALA A 93 4.85 -0.44 -1.35
C ALA A 93 5.20 0.93 -1.93
N SER A 94 5.26 1.94 -1.05
CA SER A 94 5.64 3.30 -1.38
C SER A 94 7.05 3.33 -1.99
N ALA A 95 8.03 2.73 -1.29
CA ALA A 95 9.42 2.73 -1.74
C ALA A 95 9.65 1.96 -3.05
N TYR A 96 8.80 1.00 -3.39
CA TYR A 96 8.87 0.27 -4.66
C TYR A 96 7.93 0.82 -5.74
N VAL A 97 7.20 1.90 -5.46
CA VAL A 97 6.24 2.54 -6.37
C VAL A 97 5.20 1.54 -6.88
N SER A 98 4.59 0.79 -5.97
CA SER A 98 3.60 -0.24 -6.30
C SER A 98 2.50 -0.31 -5.24
N PRO A 99 1.25 -0.59 -5.61
CA PRO A 99 0.14 -0.62 -4.66
C PRO A 99 0.25 -1.77 -3.66
N VAL A 100 -0.40 -1.63 -2.52
CA VAL A 100 -0.65 -2.79 -1.64
C VAL A 100 -1.78 -3.64 -2.21
N ILE A 101 -1.63 -4.96 -2.17
CA ILE A 101 -2.71 -5.91 -2.43
C ILE A 101 -3.00 -6.65 -1.12
N ALA A 102 -4.08 -6.24 -0.46
CA ALA A 102 -4.48 -6.77 0.85
C ALA A 102 -5.44 -7.94 0.65
N VAL A 103 -5.02 -9.13 1.06
CA VAL A 103 -5.78 -10.37 0.81
C VAL A 103 -6.33 -10.91 2.12
N GLY A 104 -7.66 -11.03 2.18
CA GLY A 104 -8.39 -11.55 3.32
C GLY A 104 -8.82 -10.50 4.34
N SER A 105 -9.70 -10.94 5.24
CA SER A 105 -10.37 -10.11 6.24
C SER A 105 -9.39 -9.45 7.23
N TRP A 106 -8.39 -10.21 7.71
CA TRP A 106 -7.34 -9.67 8.58
C TRP A 106 -6.58 -8.50 7.94
N ALA A 107 -6.17 -8.66 6.67
CA ALA A 107 -5.41 -7.64 5.96
C ALA A 107 -6.24 -6.37 5.75
N ALA A 108 -7.53 -6.53 5.42
CA ALA A 108 -8.47 -5.43 5.33
C ALA A 108 -8.61 -4.70 6.68
N GLU A 109 -8.84 -5.42 7.78
CA GLU A 109 -9.01 -4.82 9.11
C GLU A 109 -7.72 -4.09 9.58
N ALA A 110 -6.56 -4.70 9.36
CA ALA A 110 -5.27 -4.13 9.73
C ALA A 110 -5.00 -2.80 9.00
N LEU A 111 -5.42 -2.70 7.74
CA LEU A 111 -5.25 -1.49 6.94
C LEU A 111 -6.35 -0.44 7.16
N SER A 112 -7.60 -0.83 7.37
CA SER A 112 -8.70 0.15 7.56
C SER A 112 -8.42 1.15 8.69
N LYS A 113 -7.66 0.73 9.72
CA LYS A 113 -7.26 1.58 10.86
C LYS A 113 -6.25 2.68 10.48
N LEU A 114 -5.57 2.53 9.34
CA LEU A 114 -4.55 3.46 8.83
C LEU A 114 -5.04 4.26 7.61
N ALA A 115 -6.23 3.94 7.09
CA ALA A 115 -6.75 4.56 5.88
C ALA A 115 -7.11 6.03 6.12
N VAL A 116 -6.72 6.90 5.18
CA VAL A 116 -7.07 8.33 5.16
C VAL A 116 -8.17 8.64 4.14
N GLY A 117 -8.62 7.63 3.42
CA GLY A 117 -9.73 7.67 2.47
C GLY A 117 -10.05 6.29 1.94
N GLU A 118 -11.25 6.11 1.42
CA GLU A 118 -11.72 4.84 0.87
C GLU A 118 -12.63 5.04 -0.33
N VAL A 119 -12.74 4.01 -1.17
CA VAL A 119 -13.75 3.89 -2.21
C VAL A 119 -14.44 2.54 -2.07
N GLU A 120 -15.75 2.61 -1.91
CA GLU A 120 -16.64 1.44 -1.91
C GLU A 120 -16.93 0.97 -3.34
N ALA A 121 -16.99 -0.34 -3.51
CA ALA A 121 -17.55 -0.97 -4.70
C ALA A 121 -19.04 -1.25 -4.49
N ARG A 122 -19.85 -0.70 -5.40
CA ARG A 122 -21.29 -0.97 -5.57
C ARG A 122 -21.57 -1.83 -6.80
N VAL A 123 -20.54 -2.48 -7.32
CA VAL A 123 -20.58 -3.35 -8.49
C VAL A 123 -19.92 -4.69 -8.15
N LYS A 124 -20.46 -5.78 -8.68
CA LYS A 124 -19.77 -7.06 -8.66
C LYS A 124 -18.69 -7.07 -9.76
N LEU A 125 -17.44 -7.24 -9.37
CA LEU A 125 -16.32 -7.27 -10.32
C LEU A 125 -16.16 -8.64 -10.94
N ASP A 126 -16.19 -8.71 -12.27
CA ASP A 126 -15.72 -9.87 -13.01
C ASP A 126 -14.18 -9.87 -13.13
N SER A 127 -13.62 -10.85 -13.84
CA SER A 127 -12.17 -10.92 -14.06
C SER A 127 -11.60 -9.69 -14.78
N GLY A 128 -12.38 -9.05 -15.68
CA GLY A 128 -12.00 -7.81 -16.34
C GLY A 128 -11.96 -6.62 -15.39
N GLY A 129 -12.98 -6.50 -14.54
CA GLY A 129 -13.13 -5.49 -13.50
C GLY A 129 -11.98 -5.52 -12.50
N TRP A 130 -11.64 -6.69 -11.96
CA TRP A 130 -10.47 -6.84 -11.09
C TRP A 130 -9.18 -6.37 -11.75
N LYS A 131 -8.93 -6.83 -12.99
CA LYS A 131 -7.73 -6.44 -13.76
C LYS A 131 -7.66 -4.94 -14.00
N LEU A 132 -8.80 -4.29 -14.28
CA LEU A 132 -8.89 -2.85 -14.44
C LEU A 132 -8.51 -2.14 -13.14
N HIS A 133 -9.07 -2.54 -12.01
CA HIS A 133 -8.90 -1.82 -10.73
C HIS A 133 -7.51 -2.03 -10.12
N PHE A 134 -6.89 -3.20 -10.32
CA PHE A 134 -5.46 -3.35 -10.03
C PHE A 134 -4.59 -2.38 -10.82
N ARG A 135 -4.91 -2.14 -12.10
CA ARG A 135 -4.16 -1.17 -12.91
C ARG A 135 -4.43 0.27 -12.51
N ILE A 136 -5.67 0.61 -12.15
CA ILE A 136 -5.98 1.95 -11.65
C ILE A 136 -5.20 2.20 -10.35
N ALA A 137 -5.10 1.22 -9.44
CA ALA A 137 -4.26 1.33 -8.24
C ALA A 137 -2.77 1.50 -8.55
N ASP A 138 -2.23 0.74 -9.50
CA ASP A 138 -0.85 0.91 -9.98
C ASP A 138 -0.60 2.34 -10.49
N TYR A 139 -1.53 2.91 -11.27
CA TYR A 139 -1.44 4.29 -11.75
C TYR A 139 -1.66 5.34 -10.68
N THR A 140 -2.52 5.08 -9.69
CA THR A 140 -2.71 5.98 -8.55
C THR A 140 -1.40 6.25 -7.82
N VAL A 141 -0.63 5.18 -7.56
CA VAL A 141 0.67 5.27 -6.88
C VAL A 141 1.70 5.89 -7.81
N LEU A 142 1.85 5.35 -9.02
CA LEU A 142 2.86 5.78 -9.98
C LEU A 142 2.75 7.27 -10.34
N ASP A 143 1.56 7.74 -10.68
CA ASP A 143 1.35 9.12 -11.15
C ASP A 143 1.51 10.15 -10.01
N ALA A 144 1.22 9.75 -8.77
CA ALA A 144 1.35 10.62 -7.61
C ALA A 144 2.78 10.65 -7.05
N TYR A 145 3.59 9.62 -7.30
CA TYR A 145 4.81 9.32 -6.54
C TYR A 145 5.78 10.49 -6.45
N GLU A 146 6.29 11.01 -7.57
CA GLU A 146 7.33 12.06 -7.57
C GLU A 146 6.88 13.29 -6.77
N LYS A 147 5.66 13.77 -7.03
CA LYS A 147 5.11 14.93 -6.33
C LYS A 147 4.84 14.60 -4.86
N SER A 148 4.36 13.40 -4.54
CA SER A 148 4.10 12.99 -3.17
C SER A 148 5.37 12.84 -2.34
N VAL A 149 6.47 12.36 -2.91
CA VAL A 149 7.78 12.31 -2.25
C VAL A 149 8.29 13.72 -2.01
N ALA A 150 8.31 14.58 -3.04
CA ALA A 150 8.76 15.96 -2.90
C ALA A 150 7.98 16.74 -1.84
N GLU A 151 6.66 16.55 -1.77
CA GLU A 151 5.83 17.11 -0.70
C GLU A 151 6.23 16.53 0.67
N ALA A 152 6.43 15.22 0.78
CA ALA A 152 6.81 14.59 2.05
C ALA A 152 8.16 15.09 2.60
N GLU A 153 9.12 15.41 1.73
CA GLU A 153 10.41 16.00 2.12
C GLU A 153 10.24 17.34 2.85
N GLU A 154 9.16 18.09 2.59
CA GLU A 154 8.86 19.34 3.28
C GLU A 154 8.72 19.15 4.80
N LEU A 155 8.36 17.94 5.28
CA LEU A 155 8.25 17.63 6.70
C LEU A 155 9.56 17.88 7.47
N TRP A 156 10.72 17.78 6.82
CA TRP A 156 12.03 18.06 7.44
C TRP A 156 12.34 19.55 7.56
N SER A 157 11.58 20.42 6.89
CA SER A 157 11.76 21.87 6.99
C SER A 157 11.24 22.39 8.34
N LEU A 158 12.04 23.20 9.03
CA LEU A 158 11.61 23.93 10.23
C LEU A 158 10.56 25.01 9.93
N LYS A 159 10.37 25.37 8.66
CA LYS A 159 9.42 26.40 8.20
C LYS A 159 8.17 25.82 7.55
N VAL A 160 7.99 24.49 7.59
CA VAL A 160 6.81 23.86 6.98
C VAL A 160 5.53 24.37 7.63
N ASP A 161 4.60 24.83 6.80
CA ASP A 161 3.23 25.09 7.23
C ASP A 161 2.49 23.75 7.26
N LEU A 162 2.35 23.17 8.45
CA LEU A 162 1.71 21.87 8.63
C LEU A 162 0.21 21.90 8.26
N GLU A 163 -0.48 23.03 8.40
CA GLU A 163 -1.89 23.11 8.04
C GLU A 163 -2.06 23.09 6.52
N ASP A 164 -1.27 23.88 5.79
CA ASP A 164 -1.28 23.82 4.32
C ASP A 164 -0.81 22.47 3.80
N PHE A 165 0.24 21.90 4.40
CA PHE A 165 0.74 20.56 4.06
C PHE A 165 -0.39 19.52 4.18
N LYS A 166 -1.04 19.43 5.35
CA LYS A 166 -2.14 18.47 5.57
C LYS A 166 -3.27 18.69 4.56
N ARG A 167 -3.66 19.95 4.32
CA ARG A 167 -4.70 20.29 3.34
C ARG A 167 -4.36 19.79 1.94
N ARG A 168 -3.16 20.06 1.43
CA ARG A 168 -2.71 19.61 0.09
C ARG A 168 -2.70 18.08 -0.02
N ARG A 169 -2.25 17.39 1.02
CA ARG A 169 -2.23 15.91 1.09
C ARG A 169 -3.65 15.32 1.07
N SER A 170 -4.56 15.84 1.90
CA SER A 170 -5.97 15.40 1.90
C SER A 170 -6.70 15.71 0.58
N GLU A 171 -6.46 16.86 -0.04
CA GLU A 171 -7.02 17.21 -1.36
C GLU A 171 -6.54 16.24 -2.45
N ARG A 172 -5.29 15.79 -2.38
CA ARG A 172 -4.72 14.79 -3.29
C ARG A 172 -5.43 13.45 -3.15
N VAL A 173 -5.64 12.94 -1.93
CA VAL A 173 -6.41 11.70 -1.69
C VAL A 173 -7.79 11.78 -2.37
N LYS A 174 -8.53 12.88 -2.14
CA LYS A 174 -9.84 13.10 -2.75
C LYS A 174 -9.81 13.13 -4.27
N ARG A 175 -8.75 13.67 -4.87
CA ARG A 175 -8.58 13.71 -6.33
C ARG A 175 -8.30 12.33 -6.89
N GLU A 176 -7.40 11.56 -6.28
CA GLU A 176 -7.07 10.23 -6.77
C GLU A 176 -8.24 9.24 -6.61
N ALA A 177 -9.08 9.40 -5.57
CA ALA A 177 -10.32 8.62 -5.39
C ALA A 177 -11.29 8.71 -6.60
N LYS A 178 -11.30 9.84 -7.33
CA LYS A 178 -12.17 10.02 -8.52
C LYS A 178 -11.83 9.06 -9.67
N ARG A 179 -10.61 8.50 -9.70
CA ARG A 179 -10.20 7.52 -10.73
C ARG A 179 -11.07 6.26 -10.71
N TYR A 180 -11.70 5.98 -9.58
CA TYR A 180 -12.47 4.77 -9.31
C TYR A 180 -13.97 4.94 -9.52
N TRP A 181 -14.42 5.96 -10.24
CA TRP A 181 -15.85 6.27 -10.45
C TRP A 181 -16.69 5.07 -10.91
N ARG A 182 -16.13 4.14 -11.69
CA ARG A 182 -16.80 2.92 -12.16
C ARG A 182 -17.25 1.99 -11.03
N LEU A 183 -16.59 2.03 -9.87
CA LEU A 183 -17.01 1.27 -8.69
C LEU A 183 -18.31 1.78 -8.11
N LEU A 184 -18.65 3.05 -8.34
CA LEU A 184 -19.78 3.75 -7.74
C LEU A 184 -21.06 3.70 -8.59
N GLU A 185 -20.99 3.15 -9.81
CA GLU A 185 -22.10 3.20 -10.78
C GLU A 185 -23.16 2.11 -10.59
N GLY A 186 -22.92 1.13 -9.72
CA GLY A 186 -23.86 0.04 -9.49
C GLY A 186 -24.81 0.27 -8.31
N GLU A 187 -25.69 -0.71 -8.13
CA GLU A 187 -26.75 -0.70 -7.11
C GLU A 187 -26.49 -1.71 -5.97
N GLU A 188 -25.34 -2.40 -5.97
CA GLU A 188 -24.97 -3.32 -4.89
C GLU A 188 -24.73 -2.53 -3.59
N GLU A 189 -24.88 -3.23 -2.46
CA GLU A 189 -24.45 -2.70 -1.17
C GLU A 189 -22.96 -2.36 -1.20
N GLY A 190 -22.62 -1.11 -0.84
CA GLY A 190 -21.26 -0.60 -0.89
C GLY A 190 -20.33 -1.37 0.04
N LYS A 191 -19.26 -1.95 -0.53
CA LYS A 191 -18.20 -2.60 0.25
C LYS A 191 -16.86 -1.95 -0.05
N PRO A 192 -16.04 -1.62 0.96
CA PRO A 192 -14.71 -1.08 0.73
C PRO A 192 -13.91 -1.97 -0.21
N LEU A 193 -13.35 -1.39 -1.28
CA LEU A 193 -12.47 -2.08 -2.22
C LEU A 193 -11.10 -1.42 -2.31
N ILE A 194 -11.06 -0.09 -2.27
CA ILE A 194 -9.83 0.69 -2.36
C ILE A 194 -9.67 1.47 -1.08
N LEU A 195 -8.50 1.37 -0.46
CA LEU A 195 -8.10 2.21 0.66
C LEU A 195 -6.94 3.10 0.24
N PHE A 196 -6.94 4.34 0.69
CA PHE A 196 -5.86 5.30 0.47
C PHE A 196 -5.08 5.51 1.76
N PHE A 197 -3.77 5.63 1.63
CA PHE A 197 -2.86 5.84 2.75
C PHE A 197 -1.94 7.02 2.45
N ASP A 198 -1.69 7.79 3.48
CA ASP A 198 -0.77 8.91 3.42
C ASP A 198 -0.01 8.98 4.74
N LEU A 199 1.09 8.23 4.81
CA LEU A 199 1.91 8.19 6.02
C LEU A 199 2.50 9.56 6.34
N ALA A 200 2.78 10.40 5.33
CA ALA A 200 3.25 11.76 5.56
C ALA A 200 2.18 12.63 6.23
N LEU A 201 0.91 12.50 5.82
CA LEU A 201 -0.23 13.14 6.47
C LEU A 201 -0.37 12.67 7.93
N LEU A 202 -0.33 11.36 8.17
CA LEU A 202 -0.41 10.80 9.53
C LEU A 202 0.74 11.26 10.43
N ALA A 203 1.96 11.40 9.88
CA ALA A 203 3.08 11.98 10.62
C ALA A 203 2.81 13.45 10.96
N ALA A 204 2.33 14.25 10.02
CA ALA A 204 2.01 15.67 10.25
C ALA A 204 0.92 15.88 11.32
N GLU A 205 0.01 14.91 11.50
CA GLU A 205 -1.04 14.94 12.51
C GLU A 205 -0.57 14.49 13.91
N ASN A 206 0.58 13.83 14.01
CA ASN A 206 1.11 13.28 15.25
C ASN A 206 2.51 13.86 15.56
N PRO A 207 2.63 14.85 16.46
CA PRO A 207 3.91 15.52 16.74
C PRO A 207 5.05 14.58 17.14
N LYS A 208 4.77 13.52 17.90
CA LYS A 208 5.80 12.56 18.33
C LYS A 208 6.26 11.68 17.17
N LEU A 209 5.34 11.30 16.29
CA LEU A 209 5.69 10.55 15.08
C LEU A 209 6.45 11.44 14.10
N LEU A 210 6.08 12.72 13.99
CA LEU A 210 6.80 13.69 13.17
C LEU A 210 8.25 13.88 13.64
N GLU A 211 8.50 13.92 14.94
CA GLU A 211 9.86 13.94 15.51
C GLU A 211 10.66 12.70 15.09
N ASP A 212 10.07 11.50 15.18
CA ASP A 212 10.72 10.27 14.75
C ASP A 212 11.04 10.30 13.24
N VAL A 213 10.09 10.75 12.40
CA VAL A 213 10.29 10.91 10.96
C VAL A 213 11.43 11.89 10.66
N ARG A 214 11.45 13.06 11.32
CA ARG A 214 12.48 14.08 11.16
C ARG A 214 13.88 13.61 11.60
N SER A 215 13.96 12.59 12.45
CA SER A 215 15.23 12.00 12.87
C SER A 215 15.87 11.10 11.81
N LEU A 216 15.13 10.73 10.76
CA LEU A 216 15.60 9.90 9.65
C LEU A 216 16.18 10.76 8.51
N ARG A 217 16.96 10.16 7.61
CA ARG A 217 17.50 10.87 6.45
C ARG A 217 16.40 11.13 5.42
N VAL A 218 16.19 12.40 5.10
CA VAL A 218 15.11 12.88 4.21
C VAL A 218 14.99 12.09 2.90
N GLY A 219 16.07 11.98 2.12
CA GLY A 219 16.02 11.34 0.80
C GLY A 219 15.78 9.84 0.82
N GLU A 220 15.95 9.17 1.97
CA GLU A 220 15.63 7.75 2.11
C GLU A 220 14.24 7.54 2.70
N ALA A 221 13.89 8.25 3.77
CA ALA A 221 12.62 8.10 4.45
C ALA A 221 11.45 8.63 3.62
N ALA A 222 11.62 9.71 2.85
CA ALA A 222 10.57 10.29 2.02
C ALA A 222 10.04 9.31 0.95
N ALA A 223 10.87 8.37 0.48
CA ALA A 223 10.45 7.32 -0.45
C ALA A 223 9.41 6.37 0.16
N GLY A 224 9.34 6.26 1.49
CA GLY A 224 8.33 5.48 2.21
C GLY A 224 7.08 6.27 2.60
N LEU A 225 6.98 7.55 2.20
CA LEU A 225 5.94 8.50 2.62
C LEU A 225 5.11 9.03 1.44
N ALA A 226 5.25 8.46 0.24
CA ALA A 226 4.40 8.82 -0.88
C ALA A 226 2.94 8.40 -0.62
N LEU A 227 1.99 9.03 -1.33
CA LEU A 227 0.60 8.58 -1.34
C LEU A 227 0.55 7.13 -1.83
N GLU A 228 -0.19 6.31 -1.11
CA GLU A 228 -0.30 4.88 -1.38
C GLU A 228 -1.77 4.45 -1.51
N ALA A 229 -2.01 3.36 -2.23
CA ALA A 229 -3.33 2.76 -2.39
C ALA A 229 -3.25 1.25 -2.16
N ALA A 230 -4.23 0.71 -1.43
CA ALA A 230 -4.44 -0.72 -1.32
C ALA A 230 -5.69 -1.17 -2.07
N VAL A 231 -5.60 -2.31 -2.74
CA VAL A 231 -6.77 -3.04 -3.25
C VAL A 231 -7.09 -4.17 -2.28
N LEU A 232 -8.31 -4.16 -1.75
CA LEU A 232 -8.83 -5.21 -0.88
C LEU A 232 -9.33 -6.37 -1.72
N VAL A 233 -8.74 -7.54 -1.53
CA VAL A 233 -9.10 -8.80 -2.20
C VAL A 233 -9.73 -9.73 -1.15
N PRO A 234 -11.04 -9.99 -1.22
CA PRO A 234 -11.70 -10.81 -0.21
C PRO A 234 -11.30 -12.29 -0.34
N GLU A 235 -11.51 -13.04 0.74
CA GLU A 235 -11.57 -14.50 0.68
C GLU A 235 -12.67 -14.94 -0.28
N GLY A 236 -12.49 -16.07 -0.97
CA GLY A 236 -13.50 -16.60 -1.89
C GLY A 236 -13.56 -15.92 -3.26
N VAL A 237 -12.68 -14.95 -3.54
CA VAL A 237 -12.57 -14.25 -4.85
C VAL A 237 -12.33 -15.21 -6.01
N GLU A 238 -11.82 -16.41 -5.73
CA GLU A 238 -11.59 -17.46 -6.71
C GLU A 238 -12.84 -18.10 -7.30
N ASN A 239 -14.00 -17.84 -6.69
CA ASN A 239 -15.30 -18.33 -7.14
C ASN A 239 -16.00 -17.37 -8.12
N ILE A 240 -15.31 -16.31 -8.56
CA ILE A 240 -15.80 -15.29 -9.51
C ILE A 240 -15.27 -15.54 -10.92
#